data_AF-A0A820MXB9-F1
#
_entry.id   AF-A0A820MXB9-F1
#
_cell.length_a   1.000
_cell.length_b   1.000
_cell.length_c   1.000
_cell.angle_alpha   90.00
_cell.angle_beta   90.00
_cell.angle_gamma   90.00
#
_symmetry.space_group_name_H-M   'P 1'
#
loop_
_entity.id
_entity.type
_entity.pdbx_description
1 polymer ?
#
loop_
_entity_poly.entity_id
_entity_poly.type
_entity_poly.pdbx_seq_one_letter_code
_entity_poly.pdbx_strand_id
1 'polypeptide(L)'
;LRRDSSADGRGIEPYQVTDRVSLSKNRSGTVKYVGPTLLGSGVWYGIELDSSDGLHDGCLNADGPRYFQCKPQHGIFVRGFNLKKLNTSDQQSQSMMDSFDHVSKRNSRMVVSDYDPR
;
A
#
# COMPACT_ATOMS: atom_id res chain seq x y z
N LEU A 1 20.72 34.95 16.67
CA LEU A 1 20.35 33.63 17.19
C LEU A 1 19.36 32.97 16.23
N ARG A 2 19.86 32.37 15.16
CA ARG A 2 19.05 31.59 14.22
C ARG A 2 18.70 30.28 14.94
N ARG A 3 17.42 30.05 15.22
CA ARG A 3 16.92 28.72 15.60
C ARG A 3 16.90 27.91 14.32
N ASP A 4 18.03 27.29 14.00
CA ASP A 4 18.08 26.27 12.99
C ASP A 4 17.33 25.03 13.50
N SER A 5 16.27 24.72 12.79
CA SER A 5 15.93 23.36 12.40
C SER A 5 15.78 22.36 13.56
N SER A 6 14.53 22.12 13.96
CA SER A 6 14.11 20.80 14.41
C SER A 6 14.32 19.80 13.25
N ALA A 7 15.57 19.42 13.02
CA ALA A 7 16.06 18.49 12.02
C ALA A 7 16.19 17.09 12.64
N ASP A 8 15.17 16.66 13.40
CA ASP A 8 14.93 15.24 13.50
C ASP A 8 14.44 14.81 12.12
N GLY A 9 15.40 14.58 11.21
CA GLY A 9 15.24 14.12 9.84
C GLY A 9 14.64 12.71 9.75
N ARG A 10 13.59 12.45 10.53
CA ARG A 10 12.56 11.49 10.19
C ARG A 10 11.96 12.00 8.89
N GLY A 11 12.59 11.61 7.79
CA GLY A 11 12.03 11.76 6.46
C GLY A 11 10.58 11.35 6.51
N ILE A 12 9.73 12.06 5.79
CA ILE A 12 8.32 11.71 5.69
C ILE A 12 8.27 10.37 4.95
N GLU A 13 8.39 9.28 5.70
CA GLU A 13 8.22 7.94 5.19
C GLU A 13 6.77 7.85 4.69
N PRO A 14 6.53 7.37 3.45
CA PRO A 14 5.22 7.42 2.82
C PRO A 14 4.15 6.61 3.55
N TYR A 15 4.55 5.68 4.43
CA TYR A 15 3.63 4.86 5.21
C TYR A 15 4.02 4.87 6.69
N GLN A 16 3.01 4.81 7.55
CA GLN A 16 3.17 4.80 8.99
C GLN A 16 2.57 3.52 9.59
N VAL A 17 3.02 3.15 10.78
CA VAL A 17 2.38 2.09 11.55
C VAL A 17 0.88 2.38 11.67
N THR A 18 0.06 1.34 11.58
CA THR A 18 -1.41 1.35 11.47
C THR A 18 -2.00 1.65 10.09
N ASP A 19 -1.20 2.13 9.14
CA ASP A 19 -1.71 2.32 7.77
C ASP A 19 -2.15 0.99 7.15
N ARG A 20 -3.29 1.03 6.45
CA ARG A 20 -3.75 -0.05 5.58
C ARG A 20 -3.08 0.09 4.22
N VAL A 21 -2.53 -1.02 3.73
CA VAL A 21 -1.79 -1.04 2.47
C VAL A 21 -2.15 -2.26 1.63
N SER A 22 -2.17 -2.09 0.32
CA SER A 22 -2.17 -3.19 -0.63
C SER A 22 -0.76 -3.42 -1.17
N LEU A 23 -0.46 -4.69 -1.40
CA LEU A 23 0.75 -5.22 -1.99
C LEU A 23 0.41 -5.81 -3.37
N SER A 24 1.44 -6.20 -4.13
CA SER A 24 1.25 -7.00 -5.35
C SER A 24 0.48 -8.30 -5.09
N LYS A 25 -0.13 -8.86 -6.15
CA LYS A 25 -0.86 -10.15 -6.12
C LYS A 25 -2.06 -10.17 -5.18
N ASN A 26 -2.84 -9.08 -5.15
CA ASN A 26 -4.08 -8.96 -4.37
C ASN A 26 -3.92 -9.19 -2.86
N ARG A 27 -2.71 -9.01 -2.31
CA ARG A 27 -2.48 -9.10 -0.87
C ARG A 27 -2.70 -7.73 -0.24
N SER A 28 -3.27 -7.70 0.96
CA SER A 28 -3.43 -6.49 1.76
C SER A 28 -3.06 -6.76 3.21
N GLY A 29 -2.76 -5.69 3.93
CA GLY A 29 -2.35 -5.78 5.31
C GLY A 29 -2.22 -4.44 6.01
N THR A 30 -1.77 -4.50 7.25
CA THR A 30 -1.56 -3.35 8.12
C THR A 30 -0.08 -3.19 8.40
N VAL A 31 0.44 -1.97 8.26
CA VAL A 31 1.81 -1.65 8.65
C VAL A 31 1.96 -1.78 10.16
N LYS A 32 2.90 -2.61 10.62
CA LYS A 32 3.23 -2.84 12.03
C LYS A 32 4.61 -2.34 12.41
N TYR A 33 5.50 -2.15 11.44
CA TYR A 33 6.87 -1.71 11.67
C TYR A 33 7.36 -0.84 10.52
N VAL A 34 8.10 0.23 10.84
CA VAL A 34 8.81 1.08 9.88
C VAL A 34 10.22 1.32 10.41
N GLY A 35 11.24 0.83 9.72
CA GLY A 35 12.61 1.02 10.16
C GLY A 35 13.62 0.04 9.55
N PRO A 36 14.88 0.06 10.02
CA PRO A 36 15.92 -0.86 9.58
C PRO A 36 15.62 -2.31 10.01
N THR A 37 16.13 -3.29 9.28
CA THR A 37 16.04 -4.71 9.64
C THR A 37 17.33 -5.44 9.28
N LEU A 38 17.46 -6.68 9.75
CA LEU A 38 18.57 -7.56 9.36
C LEU A 38 18.55 -7.96 7.87
N LEU A 39 17.50 -7.63 7.11
CA LEU A 39 17.41 -7.89 5.67
C LEU A 39 18.24 -6.94 4.81
N GLY A 40 18.84 -5.90 5.41
CA GLY A 40 19.73 -4.97 4.74
C GLY A 40 19.42 -3.51 5.03
N SER A 41 20.25 -2.61 4.49
CA SER A 41 20.24 -1.18 4.77
C SER A 41 18.95 -0.46 4.36
N GLY A 42 18.68 0.68 5.00
CA GLY A 42 17.52 1.53 4.70
C GLY A 42 16.22 1.05 5.35
N VAL A 43 15.11 1.69 4.99
CA VAL A 43 13.81 1.45 5.62
C VAL A 43 13.12 0.23 5.03
N TRP A 44 12.58 -0.59 5.92
CA TRP A 44 11.70 -1.71 5.65
C TRP A 44 10.36 -1.50 6.35
N TYR A 45 9.32 -1.99 5.71
CA TYR A 45 7.96 -1.95 6.19
C TYR A 45 7.54 -3.36 6.57
N GLY A 46 7.37 -3.60 7.87
CA GLY A 46 6.81 -4.85 8.38
C GLY A 46 5.29 -4.78 8.33
N ILE A 47 4.67 -5.69 7.58
CA ILE A 47 3.23 -5.73 7.34
C ILE A 47 2.67 -7.01 7.95
N GLU A 48 1.58 -6.88 8.72
CA GLU A 48 0.68 -7.98 9.05
C GLU A 48 -0.33 -8.12 7.90
N LEU A 49 -0.22 -9.20 7.12
CA LEU A 49 -1.15 -9.55 6.06
C LEU A 49 -2.48 -10.03 6.63
N ASP A 50 -3.55 -9.78 5.88
CA ASP A 50 -4.88 -10.27 6.25
C ASP A 50 -5.00 -11.80 6.09
N SER A 51 -4.30 -12.34 5.08
CA SER A 51 -4.23 -13.78 4.74
C SER A 51 -2.89 -14.39 5.16
N SER A 52 -2.86 -15.72 5.29
CA SER A 52 -1.67 -16.51 5.69
C SER A 52 -0.62 -16.70 4.57
N ASP A 53 -0.39 -15.65 3.77
CA ASP A 53 0.55 -15.63 2.63
C ASP A 53 1.86 -14.89 2.95
N GLY A 54 2.17 -14.80 4.24
CA GLY A 54 3.37 -14.21 4.81
C GLY A 54 4.47 -15.24 5.05
N LEU A 55 5.61 -14.75 5.50
CA LEU A 55 6.82 -15.56 5.68
C LEU A 55 7.15 -15.80 7.17
N HIS A 56 6.60 -14.99 8.06
CA HIS A 56 6.93 -15.03 9.49
C HIS A 56 5.75 -14.60 10.37
N ASP A 57 5.95 -14.61 11.69
CA ASP A 57 5.03 -14.12 12.73
C ASP A 57 5.47 -12.75 13.32
N GLY A 58 6.46 -12.13 12.69
CA GLY A 58 7.05 -10.84 13.09
C GLY A 58 8.49 -10.94 13.62
N CYS A 59 9.04 -12.15 13.69
CA CYS A 59 10.48 -12.42 13.80
C CYS A 59 11.03 -12.87 12.45
N LEU A 60 12.19 -12.35 12.03
CA LEU A 60 12.82 -12.77 10.77
C LEU A 60 13.56 -14.12 10.90
N ASN A 61 14.16 -14.36 12.07
CA ASN A 61 14.91 -15.57 12.41
C ASN A 61 14.49 -16.02 13.82
N ALA A 62 14.64 -17.30 14.14
CA ALA A 62 14.24 -17.87 15.44
C ALA A 62 14.94 -17.20 16.63
N ASP A 63 16.24 -16.93 16.52
CA ASP A 63 17.05 -16.28 17.56
C ASP A 63 17.19 -14.76 17.37
N GLY A 64 16.41 -14.18 16.45
CA GLY A 64 16.47 -12.77 16.10
C GLY A 64 15.56 -11.86 16.94
N PRO A 65 15.73 -10.54 16.85
CA PRO A 65 14.81 -9.60 17.48
C PRO A 65 13.41 -9.71 16.87
N ARG A 66 12.39 -9.59 17.72
CA ARG A 66 10.99 -9.44 17.29
C ARG A 66 10.75 -7.99 16.90
N TYR A 67 10.30 -7.78 15.67
CA TYR A 67 9.98 -6.45 15.15
C TYR A 67 8.52 -6.08 15.38
N PHE A 68 7.63 -7.07 15.27
CA PHE A 68 6.20 -6.93 15.56
C PHE A 68 5.60 -8.29 15.94
N GLN A 69 4.33 -8.28 16.37
CA GLN A 69 3.55 -9.48 16.66
C GLN A 69 2.45 -9.62 15.59
N CYS A 70 2.33 -10.80 14.99
CA CYS A 70 1.18 -11.20 14.18
C CYS A 70 0.96 -12.71 14.23
N LYS A 71 -0.06 -13.21 13.53
CA LYS A 71 -0.28 -14.65 13.36
C LYS A 71 0.87 -15.32 12.58
N PRO A 72 1.12 -16.63 12.77
CA PRO A 72 2.10 -17.37 11.97
C PRO A 72 1.78 -17.28 10.47
N GLN A 73 2.79 -17.03 9.63
CA GLN A 73 2.62 -16.84 8.18
C GLN A 73 1.78 -15.61 7.79
N HIS A 74 1.67 -14.60 8.65
CA HIS A 74 1.03 -13.33 8.28
C HIS A 74 2.02 -12.17 8.13
N GLY A 75 3.23 -12.28 8.67
CA GLY A 75 4.25 -11.26 8.63
C GLY A 75 5.01 -11.25 7.30
N ILE A 76 5.23 -10.06 6.74
CA ILE A 76 6.14 -9.85 5.62
C ILE A 76 6.89 -8.52 5.78
N PHE A 77 8.13 -8.47 5.30
CA PHE A 77 8.86 -7.22 5.13
C PHE A 77 8.98 -6.84 3.65
N VAL A 78 8.68 -5.58 3.33
CA VAL A 78 8.78 -5.04 1.98
C VAL A 78 9.40 -3.64 1.98
N ARG A 79 9.82 -3.19 0.80
CA ARG A 79 10.19 -1.80 0.53
C ARG A 79 8.97 -0.97 0.18
N GLY A 80 9.03 0.33 0.44
CA GLY A 80 7.91 1.26 0.25
C GLY A 80 7.37 1.30 -1.18
N PHE A 81 8.19 1.08 -2.21
CA PHE A 81 7.75 1.06 -3.60
C PHE A 81 6.78 -0.10 -3.95
N ASN A 82 6.67 -1.12 -3.08
CA ASN A 82 5.74 -2.24 -3.25
C ASN A 82 4.38 -2.02 -2.57
N LEU A 83 4.15 -0.86 -1.96
CA LEU A 83 2.96 -0.57 -1.19
C LEU A 83 2.07 0.45 -1.92
N LYS A 84 0.76 0.34 -1.71
CA LYS A 84 -0.22 1.38 -2.04
C LYS A 84 -1.11 1.61 -0.82
N LYS A 85 -1.28 2.85 -0.40
CA LYS A 85 -2.12 3.18 0.75
C LYS A 85 -3.58 2.90 0.41
N LEU A 86 -4.27 2.16 1.27
CA LEU A 86 -5.69 1.90 1.16
C LEU A 86 -6.42 2.94 2.00
N ASN A 87 -6.92 3.97 1.34
CA ASN A 87 -7.80 4.93 1.98
C ASN A 87 -9.18 4.27 2.11
N THR A 88 -9.65 4.07 3.34
CA THR A 88 -10.96 3.47 3.62
C THR A 88 -12.14 4.28 3.07
N SER A 89 -11.91 5.54 2.65
CA SER A 89 -12.88 6.41 1.97
C SER A 89 -12.87 6.30 0.43
N ASP A 90 -11.75 5.88 -0.18
CA ASP A 90 -11.55 6.08 -1.62
C ASP A 90 -11.92 4.85 -2.47
N GLN A 91 -12.18 3.70 -1.84
CA GLN A 91 -12.61 2.51 -2.57
C GLN A 91 -14.01 2.65 -3.19
N GLN A 92 -14.89 3.48 -2.63
CA GLN A 92 -16.16 3.81 -3.30
C GLN A 92 -15.92 4.64 -4.56
N SER A 93 -15.00 5.61 -4.51
CA SER A 93 -14.69 6.48 -5.64
C SER A 93 -13.94 5.73 -6.76
N GLN A 94 -12.99 4.86 -6.44
CA GLN A 94 -12.23 4.09 -7.44
C GLN A 94 -13.08 2.98 -8.09
N SER A 95 -13.90 2.24 -7.33
CA SER A 95 -14.77 1.20 -7.91
C SER A 95 -15.89 1.79 -8.78
N MET A 96 -16.40 2.98 -8.42
CA MET A 96 -17.30 3.74 -9.29
C MET A 96 -16.58 4.18 -10.58
N MET A 97 -15.35 4.67 -10.50
CA MET A 97 -14.61 5.18 -11.66
C MET A 97 -14.18 4.06 -12.64
N ASP A 98 -13.69 2.92 -12.13
CA ASP A 98 -13.36 1.74 -12.96
C ASP A 98 -14.58 1.15 -13.68
N SER A 99 -15.78 1.30 -13.10
CA SER A 99 -17.02 0.82 -13.71
C SER A 99 -17.44 1.67 -14.90
N PHE A 100 -17.26 3.00 -14.86
CA PHE A 100 -17.60 3.89 -15.98
C PHE A 100 -16.66 3.72 -17.17
N ASP A 101 -15.38 3.44 -16.95
CA ASP A 101 -14.42 3.14 -18.02
C ASP A 101 -14.78 1.87 -18.81
N HIS A 102 -15.31 0.84 -18.13
CA HIS A 102 -15.81 -0.37 -18.78
C HIS A 102 -17.13 -0.16 -19.54
N VAL A 103 -17.97 0.80 -19.13
CA VAL A 103 -19.22 1.15 -19.82
C VAL A 103 -18.93 1.99 -21.08
N SER A 104 -18.01 2.96 -21.01
CA SER A 104 -17.63 3.82 -22.14
C SER A 104 -17.08 3.06 -23.35
N LYS A 105 -16.38 1.93 -23.13
CA LYS A 105 -15.82 1.11 -24.23
C LYS A 105 -16.85 0.24 -24.96
N ARG A 106 -18.04 0.01 -24.39
CA ARG A 106 -19.09 -0.81 -25.04
C ARG A 106 -20.08 0.01 -25.88
N ASN A 107 -20.12 1.34 -25.71
CA ASN A 107 -21.08 2.20 -26.40
C ASN A 107 -20.51 2.96 -27.62
N SER A 108 -19.31 2.60 -28.11
CA SER A 108 -18.68 3.26 -29.28
C SER A 108 -19.27 2.84 -30.64
N ARG A 109 -20.56 2.49 -30.71
CA ARG A 109 -21.30 2.32 -31.98
C ARG A 109 -22.61 3.11 -31.96
N MET A 110 -22.50 4.43 -31.88
CA MET A 110 -23.48 5.33 -32.49
C MET A 110 -22.72 6.18 -33.50
N VAL A 111 -22.85 5.80 -34.76
CA VAL A 111 -22.47 6.67 -35.88
C VAL A 111 -23.51 7.77 -36.00
N VAL A 112 -23.02 9.00 -36.12
CA VAL A 112 -23.72 10.21 -36.50
C VAL A 112 -24.33 10.07 -37.90
N SER A 113 -25.61 10.41 -38.04
CA SER A 113 -26.31 10.75 -39.29
C SER A 113 -27.58 11.51 -38.90
N ASP A 114 -27.94 12.70 -39.34
CA ASP A 114 -27.35 13.70 -40.23
C ASP A 114 -27.87 15.05 -39.69
N TYR A 115 -27.00 16.05 -39.56
CA TYR A 115 -27.43 17.44 -39.40
C TYR A 115 -27.53 18.02 -40.82
N ASP A 116 -28.74 18.29 -41.29
CA ASP A 116 -28.99 19.01 -42.54
C ASP A 116 -29.28 20.49 -42.21
N PRO A 117 -28.40 21.44 -42.56
CA PRO A 117 -28.65 22.86 -42.40
C PRO A 117 -29.10 23.47 -43.72
N ARG A 118 -30.41 23.43 -43.99
CA ARG A 118 -31.12 24.38 -44.86
C ARG A 118 -32.52 24.67 -44.34
#